data_AF-A0A933MMJ4-F1
#
_entry.id   AF-A0A933MMJ4-F1
#
_cell.length_a   1.000
_cell.length_b   1.000
_cell.length_c   1.000
_cell.angle_alpha   90.00
_cell.angle_beta   90.00
_cell.angle_gamma   90.00
#
_symmetry.space_group_name_H-M   'P 1'
#
loop_
_entity.id
_entity.type
_entity.pdbx_description
1 polymer ?
#
loop_
_entity_poly.entity_id
_entity_poly.type
_entity_poly.pdbx_seq_one_letter_code
_entity_poly.pdbx_strand_id
1 'polypeptide(L)'
;EVLRDWRAARKEVLAVLQKVKPEQWQRIGTHEHLGPMSLETILQRQALGNDEAHLGQIENIKKRRETLAKLEETPKTLASLFHGVPDEVLRRKPAPEKWSMLEIACHLRDVEQLFVERYAKMANHDRPALRMMNQDDLAAKLKYNEDDPTAVLREFKALRQETLALLSALAHQSWQRVGLHPKRGEVTIAGHADLHVNHDTNHLNQVRTLREPFGVT
;
A
#
# COMPACT_ATOMS: atom_id res chain seq x y z
N GLU A 1 8.85 0.26 -28.87
CA GLU A 1 8.51 1.09 -30.05
C GLU A 1 8.17 2.51 -29.61
N VAL A 2 7.06 2.72 -28.90
CA VAL A 2 6.61 4.01 -28.34
C VAL A 2 7.70 4.88 -27.70
N LEU A 3 8.56 4.33 -26.82
CA LEU A 3 9.64 5.10 -26.17
C LEU A 3 10.72 5.57 -27.15
N ARG A 4 10.97 4.81 -28.22
CA ARG A 4 11.93 5.17 -29.27
C ARG A 4 11.39 6.31 -30.12
N ASP A 5 10.11 6.21 -30.51
CA ASP A 5 9.43 7.23 -31.32
C ASP A 5 9.28 8.53 -30.54
N TRP A 6 8.94 8.44 -29.24
CA TRP A 6 8.91 9.60 -28.35
C TRP A 6 10.29 10.29 -28.24
N ARG A 7 11.37 9.52 -28.12
CA ARG A 7 12.74 10.08 -28.08
C ARG A 7 13.11 10.75 -29.40
N ALA A 8 12.72 10.18 -30.54
CA ALA A 8 12.94 10.76 -31.85
C ALA A 8 12.16 12.09 -32.01
N ALA A 9 10.86 12.08 -31.71
CA ALA A 9 10.01 13.27 -31.75
C ALA A 9 10.51 14.38 -30.79
N ARG A 10 10.92 14.02 -29.56
CA ARG A 10 11.50 14.99 -28.61
C ARG A 10 12.80 15.60 -29.15
N LYS A 11 13.64 14.82 -29.83
CA LYS A 11 14.87 15.33 -30.46
C LYS A 11 14.56 16.31 -31.58
N GLU A 12 13.55 16.04 -32.40
CA GLU A 12 13.09 16.94 -33.47
C GLU A 12 12.52 18.24 -32.91
N VAL A 13 11.65 18.16 -31.90
CA VAL A 13 11.09 19.34 -31.21
C VAL A 13 12.20 20.20 -30.61
N LEU A 14 13.18 19.60 -29.91
CA LEU A 14 14.32 20.34 -29.35
C LEU A 14 15.15 21.03 -30.45
N ALA A 15 15.36 20.38 -31.60
CA ALA A 15 16.08 20.97 -32.72
C ALA A 15 15.35 22.18 -33.35
N VAL A 16 14.01 22.20 -33.29
CA VAL A 16 13.21 23.36 -33.69
C VAL A 16 13.31 24.46 -32.65
N LEU A 17 13.15 24.13 -31.36
CA LEU A 17 13.19 25.11 -30.26
C LEU A 17 14.53 25.83 -30.14
N GLN A 18 15.65 25.14 -30.41
CA GLN A 18 16.99 25.75 -30.45
C GLN A 18 17.14 26.86 -31.50
N LYS A 19 16.27 26.90 -32.51
CA LYS A 19 16.29 27.90 -33.59
C LYS A 19 15.34 29.08 -33.32
N VAL A 20 14.58 29.05 -32.22
CA VAL A 20 13.62 30.10 -31.86
C VAL A 20 14.37 31.31 -31.31
N LYS A 21 14.16 32.48 -31.92
CA LYS A 21 14.77 33.74 -31.46
C LYS A 21 14.09 34.27 -30.19
N PRO A 22 14.78 35.06 -29.34
CA PRO A 22 14.23 35.61 -28.10
C PRO A 22 12.86 36.26 -28.26
N GLU A 23 12.68 37.07 -29.31
CA GLU A 23 11.43 37.81 -29.57
C GLU A 23 10.26 36.90 -29.96
N GLN A 24 10.53 35.66 -30.36
CA GLN A 24 9.51 34.71 -30.81
C GLN A 24 8.87 33.94 -29.65
N TRP A 25 9.50 33.89 -28.48
CA TRP A 25 8.99 33.15 -27.31
C TRP A 25 7.68 33.71 -26.75
N GLN A 26 7.49 35.03 -26.86
CA GLN A 26 6.28 35.73 -26.42
C GLN A 26 5.15 35.74 -27.46
N ARG A 27 5.35 35.14 -28.65
CA ARG A 27 4.30 35.08 -29.67
C ARG A 27 3.12 34.25 -29.17
N ILE A 28 1.93 34.84 -29.23
CA ILE A 28 0.69 34.20 -28.78
C ILE A 28 0.05 33.45 -29.94
N GLY A 29 -0.14 32.14 -29.75
CA GLY A 29 -1.02 31.30 -30.56
C GLY A 29 -2.29 30.95 -29.79
N THR A 30 -3.21 30.20 -30.42
CA THR A 30 -4.43 29.70 -29.75
C THR A 30 -4.33 28.18 -29.59
N HIS A 31 -4.29 27.69 -28.34
CA HIS A 31 -4.32 26.28 -28.02
C HIS A 31 -5.78 25.79 -27.98
N GLU A 32 -6.05 24.64 -28.60
CA GLU A 32 -7.41 24.09 -28.80
C GLU A 32 -8.28 24.08 -27.53
N HIS A 33 -7.71 23.69 -26.38
CA HIS A 33 -8.45 23.59 -25.11
C HIS A 33 -8.18 24.71 -24.11
N LEU A 34 -7.08 25.45 -24.27
CA LEU A 34 -6.59 26.38 -23.22
C LEU A 34 -6.66 27.84 -23.67
N GLY A 35 -7.02 28.10 -24.92
CA GLY A 35 -7.11 29.44 -25.47
C GLY A 35 -5.74 30.06 -25.77
N PRO A 36 -5.66 31.41 -25.78
CA PRO A 36 -4.44 32.12 -26.16
C PRO A 36 -3.26 31.84 -25.22
N MET A 37 -2.13 31.42 -25.78
CA MET A 37 -0.91 31.11 -25.03
C MET A 37 0.35 31.44 -25.83
N SER A 38 1.43 31.84 -25.13
CA SER A 38 2.75 32.01 -25.75
C SER A 38 3.49 30.68 -25.90
N LEU A 39 4.49 30.64 -26.78
CA LEU A 39 5.38 29.48 -26.91
C LEU A 39 6.11 29.18 -25.59
N GLU A 40 6.50 30.22 -24.85
CA GLU A 40 7.07 30.08 -23.50
C GLU A 40 6.08 29.41 -22.54
N THR A 41 4.81 29.84 -22.49
CA THR A 41 3.81 29.24 -21.60
C THR A 41 3.53 27.78 -21.97
N ILE A 42 3.51 27.43 -23.27
CA ILE A 42 3.37 26.04 -23.72
C ILE A 42 4.57 25.21 -23.24
N LEU A 43 5.79 25.72 -23.43
CA LEU A 43 7.00 25.01 -23.04
C LEU A 43 7.11 24.85 -21.53
N GLN A 44 6.81 25.90 -20.75
CA GLN A 44 6.78 25.84 -19.28
C GLN A 44 5.76 24.80 -18.79
N ARG A 45 4.57 24.74 -19.39
CA ARG A 45 3.57 23.71 -19.02
C ARG A 45 4.02 22.30 -19.39
N GLN A 46 4.66 22.11 -20.54
CA GLN A 46 5.18 20.82 -20.94
C GLN A 46 6.39 20.37 -20.11
N ALA A 47 7.31 21.28 -19.82
CA ALA A 47 8.57 20.98 -19.14
C ALA A 47 8.46 20.98 -17.61
N LEU A 48 7.54 21.76 -17.03
CA LEU A 48 7.34 21.82 -15.59
C LEU A 48 6.07 21.07 -15.17
N GLY A 49 4.93 21.36 -15.79
CA GLY A 49 3.64 20.77 -15.37
C GLY A 49 3.46 19.29 -15.70
N ASN A 50 3.78 18.87 -16.93
CA ASN A 50 3.66 17.45 -17.31
C ASN A 50 4.77 16.60 -16.69
N ASP A 51 5.99 17.14 -16.58
CA ASP A 51 7.11 16.42 -15.97
C ASP A 51 6.86 16.22 -14.46
N GLU A 52 6.32 17.21 -13.73
CA GLU A 52 5.90 17.05 -12.32
C GLU A 52 4.81 15.99 -12.14
N ALA A 53 3.76 16.00 -12.97
CA ALA A 53 2.69 15.01 -12.90
C ALA A 53 3.20 13.57 -13.17
N HIS A 54 4.05 13.41 -14.19
CA HIS A 54 4.66 12.12 -14.50
C HIS A 54 5.64 11.65 -13.42
N LEU A 55 6.47 12.55 -12.89
CA LEU A 55 7.37 12.24 -11.77
C LEU A 55 6.56 11.84 -10.52
N GLY A 56 5.48 12.56 -10.21
CA GLY A 56 4.55 12.18 -9.14
C GLY A 56 3.93 10.81 -9.36
N GLN A 57 3.57 10.45 -10.59
CA GLN A 57 3.09 9.11 -10.92
C GLN A 57 4.16 8.04 -10.70
N ILE A 58 5.42 8.30 -11.11
CA ILE A 58 6.55 7.39 -10.91
C ILE A 58 6.81 7.18 -9.41
N GLU A 59 6.85 8.25 -8.61
CA GLU A 59 7.03 8.16 -7.16
C GLU A 59 5.88 7.39 -6.50
N ASN A 60 4.64 7.62 -6.93
CA ASN A 60 3.49 6.84 -6.48
C ASN A 60 3.61 5.35 -6.82
N ILE A 61 4.13 5.00 -8.01
CA ILE A 61 4.37 3.60 -8.38
C ILE A 61 5.48 2.99 -7.51
N LYS A 62 6.58 3.71 -7.26
CA LYS A 62 7.66 3.25 -6.37
C LYS A 62 7.13 3.00 -4.97
N LYS A 63 6.44 3.96 -4.38
CA LYS A 63 5.85 3.83 -3.04
C LYS A 63 4.91 2.63 -2.95
N ARG A 64 4.06 2.40 -3.96
CA ARG A 64 3.17 1.22 -3.99
C ARG A 64 3.96 -0.09 -4.01
N ARG A 65 5.02 -0.17 -4.82
CA ARG A 65 5.89 -1.36 -4.85
C ARG A 65 6.53 -1.61 -3.50
N GLU A 66 6.98 -0.57 -2.81
CA GLU A 66 7.52 -0.69 -1.45
C GLU A 66 6.46 -1.15 -0.45
N THR A 67 5.24 -0.58 -0.50
CA THR A 67 4.12 -1.00 0.35
C THR A 67 3.77 -2.47 0.11
N LEU A 68 3.66 -2.92 -1.14
CA LEU A 68 3.41 -4.32 -1.48
C LEU A 68 4.53 -5.25 -1.01
N ALA A 69 5.80 -4.85 -1.18
CA ALA A 69 6.93 -5.65 -0.73
C ALA A 69 6.95 -5.81 0.81
N LYS A 70 6.60 -4.76 1.56
CA LYS A 70 6.47 -4.85 3.03
C LYS A 70 5.36 -5.81 3.43
N LEU A 71 4.19 -5.73 2.78
CA LEU A 71 3.09 -6.67 3.02
C LEU A 71 3.47 -8.10 2.63
N GLU A 72 4.22 -8.32 1.56
CA GLU A 72 4.70 -9.66 1.18
C GLU A 72 5.68 -10.26 2.20
N GLU A 73 6.45 -9.43 2.89
CA GLU A 73 7.47 -9.89 3.82
C GLU A 73 6.93 -10.23 5.22
N THR A 74 5.80 -9.65 5.64
CA THR A 74 5.23 -9.87 6.98
C THR A 74 5.04 -11.35 7.32
N PRO A 75 4.41 -12.21 6.49
CA PRO A 75 4.20 -13.61 6.85
C PRO A 75 5.51 -14.39 7.01
N LYS A 76 6.53 -14.06 6.22
CA LYS A 76 7.87 -14.68 6.35
C LYS A 76 8.53 -14.26 7.64
N THR A 77 8.51 -12.96 7.94
CA THR A 77 9.06 -12.41 9.18
C THR A 77 8.37 -13.03 10.40
N LEU A 78 7.04 -13.14 10.39
CA LEU A 78 6.28 -13.77 11.47
C LEU A 78 6.66 -15.25 11.64
N ALA A 79 6.77 -16.01 10.55
CA ALA A 79 7.20 -17.41 10.60
C ALA A 79 8.62 -17.56 11.18
N SER A 80 9.55 -16.67 10.79
CA SER A 80 10.90 -16.63 11.39
C SER A 80 10.88 -16.26 12.87
N LEU A 81 9.90 -15.47 13.32
CA LEU A 81 9.72 -15.17 14.74
C LEU A 81 9.19 -16.35 15.55
N PHE A 82 8.48 -17.27 14.92
CA PHE A 82 7.92 -18.47 15.55
C PHE A 82 8.88 -19.67 15.49
N HIS A 83 9.86 -19.64 14.59
CA HIS A 83 10.80 -20.74 14.40
C HIS A 83 11.58 -21.04 15.68
N GLY A 84 11.60 -22.31 16.10
CA GLY A 84 12.33 -22.77 17.29
C GLY A 84 11.69 -22.38 18.63
N VAL A 85 10.53 -21.71 18.62
CA VAL A 85 9.84 -21.30 19.85
C VAL A 85 8.91 -22.43 20.32
N PRO A 86 9.03 -22.91 21.57
CA PRO A 86 8.12 -23.91 22.13
C PRO A 86 6.66 -23.43 22.13
N ASP A 87 5.72 -24.34 21.90
CA ASP A 87 4.28 -24.03 21.85
C ASP A 87 3.77 -23.37 23.15
N GLU A 88 4.27 -23.81 24.30
CA GLU A 88 3.96 -23.19 25.61
C GLU A 88 4.36 -21.71 25.69
N VAL A 89 5.44 -21.32 25.00
CA VAL A 89 5.91 -19.92 24.94
C VAL A 89 5.03 -19.13 23.98
N LEU A 90 4.67 -19.70 22.82
CA LEU A 90 3.77 -19.06 21.85
C LEU A 90 2.41 -18.73 22.47
N ARG A 91 1.93 -19.58 23.38
CA ARG A 91 0.64 -19.44 24.06
C ARG A 91 0.70 -18.61 25.35
N ARG A 92 1.89 -18.26 25.82
CA ARG A 92 2.03 -17.52 27.08
C ARG A 92 1.60 -16.06 26.92
N LYS A 93 0.58 -15.67 27.66
CA LYS A 93 0.13 -14.27 27.75
C LYS A 93 1.03 -13.52 28.73
N PRO A 94 1.50 -12.30 28.42
CA PRO A 94 2.30 -11.50 29.36
C PRO A 94 1.47 -10.94 30.51
N ALA A 95 0.16 -10.81 30.32
CA ALA A 95 -0.85 -10.48 31.33
C ALA A 95 -2.23 -11.00 30.86
N PRO A 96 -3.22 -11.19 31.75
CA PRO A 96 -4.54 -11.73 31.38
C PRO A 96 -5.22 -11.00 30.21
N GLU A 97 -5.13 -9.67 30.19
CA GLU A 97 -5.74 -8.79 29.17
C GLU A 97 -4.85 -8.52 27.94
N LYS A 98 -3.71 -9.20 27.81
CA LYS A 98 -2.74 -8.99 26.73
C LYS A 98 -2.58 -10.24 25.90
N TRP A 99 -2.45 -10.07 24.59
CA TRP A 99 -2.31 -11.21 23.69
C TRP A 99 -0.97 -11.93 23.82
N SER A 100 -1.02 -13.26 23.69
CA SER A 100 0.14 -14.11 23.43
C SER A 100 0.68 -13.90 22.00
N MET A 101 1.82 -14.50 21.67
CA MET A 101 2.33 -14.50 20.30
C MET A 101 1.34 -15.19 19.34
N LEU A 102 0.77 -16.32 19.76
CA LEU A 102 -0.22 -17.06 18.97
C LEU A 102 -1.49 -16.26 18.75
N GLU A 103 -2.01 -15.57 19.77
CA GLU A 103 -3.19 -14.71 19.64
C GLU A 103 -2.93 -13.55 18.65
N ILE A 104 -1.72 -12.99 18.64
CA ILE A 104 -1.33 -11.96 17.66
C ILE A 104 -1.28 -12.55 16.23
N ALA A 105 -0.75 -13.76 16.05
CA ALA A 105 -0.71 -14.41 14.74
C ALA A 105 -2.11 -14.72 14.20
N CYS A 106 -3.02 -15.20 15.06
CA CYS A 106 -4.43 -15.41 14.71
C CYS A 106 -5.12 -14.10 14.32
N HIS A 107 -4.85 -13.02 15.06
CA HIS A 107 -5.36 -11.68 14.71
C HIS A 107 -4.86 -11.20 13.34
N LEU A 108 -3.57 -11.39 13.03
CA LEU A 108 -3.02 -11.07 11.72
C LEU A 108 -3.67 -11.90 10.59
N ARG A 109 -3.91 -13.21 10.83
CA ARG A 109 -4.68 -14.06 9.90
C ARG A 109 -6.07 -13.50 9.63
N ASP A 110 -6.83 -13.21 10.69
CA ASP A 110 -8.26 -12.91 10.55
C ASP A 110 -8.53 -11.47 10.10
N VAL A 111 -7.63 -10.53 10.40
CA VAL A 111 -7.73 -9.14 9.91
C VAL A 111 -7.48 -9.03 8.41
N GLU A 112 -6.75 -9.98 7.77
CA GLU A 112 -6.57 -10.00 6.31
C GLU A 112 -7.91 -9.97 5.57
N GLN A 113 -8.87 -10.79 6.01
CA GLN A 113 -10.18 -10.87 5.37
C GLN A 113 -10.92 -9.53 5.42
N LEU A 114 -10.76 -8.79 6.53
CA LEU A 114 -11.31 -7.45 6.65
C LEU A 114 -10.61 -6.46 5.71
N PHE A 115 -9.29 -6.55 5.55
CA PHE A 115 -8.56 -5.71 4.59
C PHE A 115 -8.99 -6.02 3.15
N VAL A 116 -9.07 -7.28 2.75
CA VAL A 116 -9.53 -7.71 1.42
C VAL A 116 -10.94 -7.17 1.13
N GLU A 117 -11.88 -7.34 2.06
CA GLU A 117 -13.24 -6.81 1.91
C GLU A 117 -13.24 -5.29 1.71
N ARG A 118 -12.44 -4.56 2.49
CA ARG A 118 -12.35 -3.10 2.38
C ARG A 118 -11.75 -2.68 1.04
N TYR A 119 -10.67 -3.30 0.58
CA TYR A 119 -10.08 -3.02 -0.73
C TYR A 119 -11.06 -3.32 -1.86
N ALA A 120 -11.74 -4.47 -1.81
CA ALA A 120 -12.75 -4.83 -2.80
C ALA A 120 -13.92 -3.84 -2.81
N LYS A 121 -14.41 -3.40 -1.65
CA LYS A 121 -15.45 -2.37 -1.54
C LYS A 121 -14.99 -1.05 -2.14
N MET A 122 -13.82 -0.56 -1.72
CA MET A 122 -13.25 0.71 -2.21
C MET A 122 -13.00 0.67 -3.72
N ALA A 123 -12.59 -0.48 -4.27
CA ALA A 123 -12.37 -0.65 -5.70
C ALA A 123 -13.67 -0.60 -6.53
N ASN A 124 -14.79 -1.09 -5.98
CA ASN A 124 -16.03 -1.30 -6.73
C ASN A 124 -17.15 -0.30 -6.41
N HIS A 125 -17.08 0.42 -5.29
CA HIS A 125 -18.11 1.35 -4.85
C HIS A 125 -17.54 2.75 -4.67
N ASP A 126 -18.37 3.77 -4.86
CA ASP A 126 -17.98 5.14 -4.55
C ASP A 126 -18.08 5.39 -3.04
N ARG A 127 -16.96 5.79 -2.44
CA ARG A 127 -16.84 6.20 -1.03
C ARG A 127 -17.59 5.30 -0.03
N PRO A 128 -17.40 3.96 -0.06
CA PRO A 128 -18.15 3.05 0.80
C PRO A 128 -17.77 3.22 2.28
N ALA A 129 -18.74 3.01 3.17
CA ALA A 129 -18.47 2.88 4.60
C ALA A 129 -17.68 1.60 4.90
N LEU A 130 -16.59 1.73 5.64
CA LEU A 130 -15.73 0.61 6.03
C LEU A 130 -16.13 0.09 7.42
N ARG A 131 -16.39 -1.21 7.56
CA ARG A 131 -16.71 -1.79 8.87
C ARG A 131 -15.47 -1.86 9.76
N MET A 132 -15.67 -1.81 11.07
CA MET A 132 -14.65 -2.18 12.05
C MET A 132 -14.87 -3.60 12.56
N MET A 133 -13.83 -4.15 13.17
CA MET A 133 -13.86 -5.45 13.85
C MET A 133 -13.56 -5.21 15.32
N ASN A 134 -14.35 -5.82 16.20
CA ASN A 134 -13.95 -5.94 17.60
C ASN A 134 -12.97 -7.10 17.72
N GLN A 135 -11.70 -6.77 17.81
CA GLN A 135 -10.61 -7.73 17.80
C GLN A 135 -10.56 -8.60 19.08
N ASP A 136 -10.88 -8.02 20.24
CA ASP A 136 -10.81 -8.72 21.52
C ASP A 136 -11.98 -9.71 21.64
N ASP A 137 -13.18 -9.30 21.23
CA ASP A 137 -14.34 -10.18 21.16
C ASP A 137 -14.11 -11.34 20.19
N LEU A 138 -13.49 -11.08 19.03
CA LEU A 138 -13.21 -12.12 18.04
C LEU A 138 -12.18 -13.12 18.57
N ALA A 139 -11.09 -12.63 19.17
CA ALA A 139 -10.05 -13.47 19.77
C ALA A 139 -10.62 -14.39 20.87
N ALA A 140 -11.49 -13.86 21.73
CA ALA A 140 -12.16 -14.63 22.76
C ALA A 140 -13.14 -15.65 22.18
N LYS A 141 -13.98 -15.23 21.21
CA LYS A 141 -14.98 -16.10 20.57
C LYS A 141 -14.36 -17.27 19.82
N LEU A 142 -13.27 -17.02 19.11
CA LEU A 142 -12.56 -18.03 18.31
C LEU A 142 -11.48 -18.75 19.10
N LYS A 143 -11.28 -18.41 20.38
CA LYS A 143 -10.31 -19.03 21.28
C LYS A 143 -8.92 -19.11 20.64
N TYR A 144 -8.41 -17.99 20.14
CA TYR A 144 -7.16 -17.94 19.38
C TYR A 144 -5.99 -18.68 20.04
N ASN A 145 -5.91 -18.68 21.37
CA ASN A 145 -4.83 -19.36 22.08
C ASN A 145 -4.96 -20.89 22.13
N GLU A 146 -6.03 -21.48 21.60
CA GLU A 146 -6.24 -22.93 21.41
C GLU A 146 -5.92 -23.39 19.97
N ASP A 147 -5.63 -22.46 19.04
CA ASP A 147 -5.42 -22.77 17.61
C ASP A 147 -4.07 -23.47 17.33
N ASP A 148 -3.90 -24.06 16.14
CA ASP A 148 -2.61 -24.64 15.69
C ASP A 148 -1.70 -23.54 15.11
N PRO A 149 -0.54 -23.22 15.72
CA PRO A 149 0.36 -22.20 15.22
C PRO A 149 0.82 -22.44 13.78
N THR A 150 1.00 -23.69 13.37
CA THR A 150 1.48 -24.02 12.03
C THR A 150 0.39 -23.72 10.98
N ALA A 151 -0.85 -24.13 11.25
CA ALA A 151 -2.00 -23.80 10.42
C ALA A 151 -2.21 -22.29 10.31
N VAL A 152 -2.18 -21.57 11.42
CA VAL A 152 -2.36 -20.10 11.48
C VAL A 152 -1.37 -19.38 10.57
N LEU A 153 -0.07 -19.72 10.66
CA LEU A 153 0.97 -19.10 9.83
C LEU A 153 0.78 -19.41 8.34
N ARG A 154 0.38 -20.64 8.02
CA ARG A 154 0.11 -21.06 6.63
C ARG A 154 -1.10 -20.32 6.06
N GLU A 155 -2.18 -20.21 6.81
CA GLU A 155 -3.41 -19.52 6.43
C GLU A 155 -3.18 -18.02 6.25
N PHE A 156 -2.47 -17.39 7.20
CA PHE A 156 -2.10 -15.98 7.08
C PHE A 156 -1.30 -15.71 5.81
N LYS A 157 -0.31 -16.56 5.50
CA LYS A 157 0.47 -16.45 4.26
C LYS A 157 -0.41 -16.55 3.01
N ALA A 158 -1.36 -17.49 2.98
CA ALA A 158 -2.26 -17.66 1.84
C ALA A 158 -3.19 -16.44 1.66
N LEU A 159 -3.82 -15.98 2.74
CA LEU A 159 -4.66 -14.77 2.72
C LEU A 159 -3.88 -13.53 2.29
N ARG A 160 -2.62 -13.39 2.75
CA ARG A 160 -1.76 -12.30 2.31
C ARG A 160 -1.48 -12.34 0.81
N GLN A 161 -1.32 -13.52 0.21
CA GLN A 161 -1.16 -13.65 -1.24
C GLN A 161 -2.41 -13.18 -1.99
N GLU A 162 -3.61 -13.45 -1.48
CA GLU A 162 -4.86 -12.93 -2.04
C GLU A 162 -4.93 -11.41 -1.96
N THR A 163 -4.57 -10.83 -0.81
CA THR A 163 -4.47 -9.37 -0.64
C THR A 163 -3.52 -8.73 -1.64
N LEU A 164 -2.33 -9.32 -1.84
CA LEU A 164 -1.33 -8.83 -2.78
C LEU A 164 -1.81 -8.96 -4.23
N ALA A 165 -2.46 -10.07 -4.58
CA ALA A 165 -3.03 -10.27 -5.91
C ALA A 165 -4.09 -9.22 -6.23
N LEU A 166 -5.01 -8.96 -5.30
CA LEU A 166 -6.04 -7.93 -5.43
C LEU A 166 -5.42 -6.56 -5.65
N LEU A 167 -4.51 -6.13 -4.77
CA LEU A 167 -3.90 -4.80 -4.85
C LEU A 167 -3.04 -4.63 -6.10
N SER A 168 -2.34 -5.68 -6.54
CA SER A 168 -1.50 -5.65 -7.75
C SER A 168 -2.32 -5.57 -9.03
N ALA A 169 -3.56 -6.08 -9.02
CA ALA A 169 -4.47 -6.02 -10.16
C ALA A 169 -5.14 -4.64 -10.34
N LEU A 170 -5.07 -3.75 -9.34
CA LEU A 170 -5.70 -2.44 -9.41
C LEU A 170 -4.97 -1.51 -10.39
N ALA A 171 -5.75 -0.87 -11.28
CA ALA A 171 -5.25 0.21 -12.13
C ALA A 171 -4.65 1.37 -11.31
N HIS A 172 -3.69 2.10 -11.89
CA HIS A 172 -2.96 3.13 -11.16
C HIS A 172 -3.89 4.17 -10.49
N GLN A 173 -4.93 4.61 -11.19
CA GLN A 173 -5.92 5.56 -10.69
C GLN A 173 -6.79 5.00 -9.54
N SER A 174 -7.03 3.69 -9.52
CA SER A 174 -7.89 3.06 -8.51
C SER A 174 -7.32 3.15 -7.10
N TRP A 175 -6.00 3.30 -6.97
CA TRP A 175 -5.34 3.48 -5.69
C TRP A 175 -5.73 4.80 -4.97
N GLN A 176 -6.30 5.76 -5.69
CA GLN A 176 -6.83 7.01 -5.11
C GLN A 176 -8.32 6.93 -4.75
N ARG A 177 -8.98 5.80 -4.99
CA ARG A 177 -10.38 5.62 -4.59
C ARG A 177 -10.51 5.66 -3.07
N VAL A 178 -11.54 6.33 -2.61
CA VAL A 178 -11.77 6.64 -1.19
C VAL A 178 -12.76 5.66 -0.58
N GLY A 179 -12.55 5.33 0.70
CA GLY A 179 -13.51 4.71 1.60
C GLY A 179 -13.65 5.54 2.88
N LEU A 180 -14.77 5.37 3.59
CA LEU A 180 -15.09 6.11 4.81
C LEU A 180 -14.81 5.23 6.03
N HIS A 181 -13.68 5.47 6.69
CA HIS A 181 -13.28 4.74 7.90
C HIS A 181 -13.91 5.40 9.15
N PRO A 182 -14.65 4.66 10.00
CA PRO A 182 -15.42 5.24 11.11
C PRO A 182 -14.62 6.11 12.09
N LYS A 183 -13.34 5.79 12.31
CA LYS A 183 -12.44 6.56 13.18
C LYS A 183 -11.51 7.55 12.47
N ARG A 184 -11.31 7.41 11.16
CA ARG A 184 -10.26 8.14 10.41
C ARG A 184 -10.82 9.07 9.35
N GLY A 185 -12.13 9.02 9.09
CA GLY A 185 -12.75 9.71 7.98
C GLY A 185 -12.34 9.09 6.65
N GLU A 186 -12.11 9.94 5.66
CA GLU A 186 -11.73 9.51 4.31
C GLU A 186 -10.33 8.89 4.28
N VAL A 187 -10.23 7.72 3.67
CA VAL A 187 -8.95 7.06 3.39
C VAL A 187 -8.94 6.57 1.95
N THR A 188 -7.84 6.79 1.23
CA THR A 188 -7.64 6.20 -0.12
C THR A 188 -7.16 4.75 -0.01
N ILE A 189 -7.25 3.96 -1.09
CA ILE A 189 -6.66 2.61 -1.11
C ILE A 189 -5.17 2.66 -0.78
N ALA A 190 -4.44 3.64 -1.34
CA ALA A 190 -3.03 3.86 -1.02
C ALA A 190 -2.79 4.13 0.48
N GLY A 191 -3.57 5.04 1.06
CA GLY A 191 -3.49 5.32 2.49
C GLY A 191 -3.90 4.13 3.37
N HIS A 192 -4.86 3.32 2.92
CA HIS A 192 -5.29 2.13 3.64
C HIS A 192 -4.25 1.02 3.59
N ALA A 193 -3.53 0.86 2.46
CA ALA A 193 -2.40 -0.05 2.35
C ALA A 193 -1.22 0.37 3.25
N ASP A 194 -0.94 1.67 3.38
CA ASP A 194 0.05 2.16 4.34
C ASP A 194 -0.38 1.89 5.79
N LEU A 195 -1.68 2.04 6.11
CA LEU A 195 -2.22 1.66 7.42
C LEU A 195 -2.09 0.16 7.68
N HIS A 196 -2.24 -0.67 6.65
CA HIS A 196 -2.06 -2.12 6.74
C HIS A 196 -0.60 -2.48 7.08
N VAL A 197 0.37 -1.89 6.38
CA VAL A 197 1.80 -2.08 6.69
C VAL A 197 2.15 -1.65 8.12
N ASN A 198 1.61 -0.51 8.56
CA ASN A 198 1.85 -0.02 9.93
C ASN A 198 1.22 -0.95 10.98
N HIS A 199 0.03 -1.49 10.69
CA HIS A 199 -0.64 -2.46 11.54
C HIS A 199 0.19 -3.74 11.72
N ASP A 200 0.66 -4.33 10.62
CA ASP A 200 1.58 -5.46 10.61
C ASP A 200 2.85 -5.18 11.41
N THR A 201 3.49 -4.04 11.14
CA THR A 201 4.76 -3.66 11.79
C THR A 201 4.60 -3.58 13.30
N ASN A 202 3.49 -3.01 13.77
CA ASN A 202 3.19 -2.91 15.19
C ASN A 202 3.06 -4.29 15.84
N HIS A 203 2.36 -5.23 15.21
CA HIS A 203 2.19 -6.59 15.72
C HIS A 203 3.46 -7.42 15.65
N LEU A 204 4.26 -7.30 14.58
CA LEU A 204 5.58 -7.93 14.51
C LEU A 204 6.49 -7.44 15.64
N ASN A 205 6.45 -6.15 15.99
CA ASN A 205 7.20 -5.62 17.12
C ASN A 205 6.71 -6.18 18.46
N GLN A 206 5.39 -6.32 18.65
CA GLN A 206 4.85 -6.98 19.84
C GLN A 206 5.36 -8.43 19.96
N VAL A 207 5.32 -9.20 18.87
CA VAL A 207 5.84 -10.58 18.85
C VAL A 207 7.34 -10.61 19.17
N ARG A 208 8.14 -9.67 18.64
CA ARG A 208 9.58 -9.56 18.98
C ARG A 208 9.77 -9.35 20.48
N THR A 209 9.09 -8.37 21.07
CA THR A 209 9.17 -8.09 22.51
C THR A 209 8.75 -9.28 23.36
N LEU A 210 7.73 -10.04 22.93
CA LEU A 210 7.31 -11.25 23.64
C LEU A 210 8.30 -12.41 23.49
N ARG A 211 9.05 -12.48 22.38
CA ARG A 211 10.08 -13.50 22.15
C ARG A 211 11.37 -13.23 22.92
N GLU A 212 11.76 -11.96 23.09
CA GLU A 212 13.04 -11.54 23.68
C GLU A 212 13.44 -12.27 24.99
N PRO A 213 12.55 -12.42 25.99
CA PRO A 213 12.90 -13.07 27.27
C PRO A 213 13.31 -14.54 27.13
N PHE A 214 13.03 -15.17 26.00
CA PHE A 214 13.23 -16.61 25.80
C PHE A 214 14.53 -16.95 25.05
N GLY A 215 15.34 -15.95 24.66
CA GLY A 215 16.71 -16.16 24.18
C GLY A 215 16.86 -17.03 22.93
N VAL A 216 15.77 -17.38 22.25
CA VAL A 216 15.79 -18.13 21.00
C VAL A 216 16.24 -17.16 19.91
N THR A 217 17.52 -17.21 19.52
CA THR A 217 18.07 -16.51 18.35
C THR A 217 17.58 -17.15 17.05
#